data_AF-A0A6A6YBE9-F1
#
_entry.id   AF-A0A6A6YBE9-F1
#
_cell.length_a   1.000
_cell.length_b   1.000
_cell.length_c   1.000
_cell.angle_alpha   90.00
_cell.angle_beta   90.00
_cell.angle_gamma   90.00
#
_symmetry.space_group_name_H-M   'P 1'
#
loop_
_entity.id
_entity.type
_entity.pdbx_description
1 polymer ?
#
loop_
_entity_poly.entity_id
_entity_poly.type
_entity_poly.pdbx_seq_one_letter_code
_entity_poly.pdbx_strand_id
1 'polypeptide(L)' 'MAYYRSSTTKLERPVQVLNDAYIDTKRLIEMMDGLFPSGDYKARHKDNRWMIQAPRPLTDDEIESIYQDSSSI' A
#
# COMPACT_ATOMS: atom_id res chain seq x y z
N MET A 1 37.11 22.37 -0.40
CA MET A 1 36.36 21.48 -1.30
C MET A 1 34.93 21.33 -0.78
N ALA A 2 33.98 21.13 -1.69
CA ALA A 2 32.57 21.50 -1.59
C ALA A 2 31.75 20.83 -0.47
N TYR A 3 30.90 21.63 0.17
CA TYR A 3 29.74 21.21 0.97
C TYR A 3 28.66 20.64 0.03
N TYR A 4 28.25 19.39 0.22
CA TYR A 4 27.00 18.86 -0.34
C TYR A 4 25.96 18.90 0.78
N ARG A 5 25.15 19.96 0.83
CA ARG A 5 23.82 20.11 0.20
C ARG A 5 22.80 19.16 0.83
N SER A 6 21.97 19.76 1.68
CA SER A 6 20.74 19.26 2.27
C SER A 6 19.98 18.33 1.32
N SER A 7 19.89 17.05 1.68
CA SER A 7 18.84 16.19 1.14
C SER A 7 17.66 16.35 2.08
N THR A 8 16.75 17.26 1.69
CA THR A 8 15.39 17.29 2.20
C THR A 8 14.88 15.85 2.33
N THR A 9 14.58 15.44 3.56
CA THR A 9 13.87 14.22 3.89
C THR A 9 12.47 14.30 3.28
N LYS A 10 12.37 14.13 1.95
CA LYS A 10 11.14 13.61 1.35
C LYS A 10 10.97 12.27 2.02
N LEU A 11 9.96 12.13 2.87
CA LEU A 11 9.48 10.81 3.27
C LEU A 11 9.12 10.09 1.98
N GLU A 12 10.07 9.36 1.41
CA GLU A 12 9.85 8.48 0.27
C GLU A 12 8.99 7.35 0.78
N ARG A 13 7.68 7.60 0.83
CA ARG A 13 6.70 6.60 1.26
C ARG A 13 6.87 5.40 0.33
N PRO A 14 7.21 4.22 0.86
CA PRO A 14 7.43 3.03 0.04
C PRO A 14 6.20 2.78 -0.82
N VAL A 15 6.44 2.57 -2.12
CA VAL A 15 5.40 2.19 -3.08
C VAL A 15 5.47 0.67 -3.23
N GLN A 16 4.42 0.00 -2.80
CA GLN A 16 4.24 -1.43 -2.96
C GLN A 16 3.28 -1.69 -4.12
N VAL A 17 3.63 -2.66 -4.96
CA VAL A 17 2.79 -3.06 -6.08
C VAL A 17 2.25 -4.45 -5.79
N LEU A 18 0.95 -4.55 -5.61
CA LEU A 18 0.24 -5.83 -5.53
C LEU A 18 -0.23 -6.19 -6.94
N ASN A 19 0.21 -7.35 -7.41
CA ASN A 19 -0.20 -7.90 -8.70
C ASN A 19 -1.50 -8.66 -8.47
N ASP A 20 -2.66 -8.07 -8.72
CA ASP A 20 -3.88 -8.87 -8.72
C ASP A 20 -5.10 -8.19 -9.35
N ALA A 21 -5.86 -9.01 -10.08
CA ALA A 21 -7.15 -8.69 -10.70
C ALA A 21 -8.35 -8.94 -9.77
N TYR A 22 -8.14 -9.61 -8.62
CA TYR A 22 -9.18 -10.04 -7.69
C TYR A 22 -9.08 -9.41 -6.30
N ILE A 23 -8.20 -8.41 -6.10
CA ILE A 23 -8.23 -7.59 -4.89
C ILE A 23 -9.55 -6.84 -4.82
N ASP A 24 -10.37 -7.18 -3.82
CA ASP A 24 -11.59 -6.45 -3.51
C ASP A 24 -11.22 -5.04 -3.02
N THR A 25 -11.65 -4.03 -3.79
CA THR A 25 -11.30 -2.63 -3.52
C THR A 25 -11.82 -2.17 -2.16
N LYS A 26 -13.01 -2.65 -1.77
CA LYS A 26 -13.64 -2.23 -0.52
C LYS A 26 -12.88 -2.79 0.66
N ARG A 27 -12.51 -4.08 0.63
CA ARG A 27 -11.66 -4.70 1.65
C ARG A 27 -10.28 -4.08 1.74
N LEU A 28 -9.66 -3.78 0.61
CA LEU A 28 -8.37 -3.09 0.60
C LEU A 28 -8.48 -1.75 1.34
N ILE A 29 -9.53 -0.96 1.06
CA ILE A 29 -9.76 0.31 1.74
C ILE A 29 -10.06 0.11 3.22
N GLU A 30 -10.92 -0.84 3.60
CA GLU A 30 -11.26 -1.12 5.01
C GLU A 30 -10.03 -1.56 5.81
N MET A 31 -9.19 -2.42 5.24
CA MET A 31 -7.93 -2.82 5.85
C MET A 31 -6.96 -1.63 5.94
N MET A 32 -6.84 -0.85 4.87
CA MET A 32 -5.97 0.33 4.86
C MET A 32 -6.42 1.40 5.87
N ASP A 33 -7.72 1.56 6.07
CA ASP A 33 -8.29 2.45 7.08
C ASP A 33 -7.97 1.97 8.50
N GLY A 34 -8.06 0.65 8.74
CA GLY A 34 -7.66 0.04 10.02
C GLY A 34 -6.16 0.16 10.33
N LEU A 35 -5.31 0.01 9.31
CA LEU A 35 -3.85 0.09 9.47
C LEU A 35 -3.33 1.54 9.52
N PHE A 36 -3.98 2.43 8.76
CA PHE A 36 -3.59 3.83 8.61
C PHE A 36 -4.80 4.75 8.79
N PRO A 37 -5.34 4.86 10.03
CA PRO A 37 -6.56 5.64 10.32
C PRO A 37 -6.41 7.13 10.03
N SER A 38 -5.18 7.63 9.89
CA SER A 38 -4.90 9.02 9.50
C SER A 38 -5.09 9.28 8.00
N GLY A 39 -5.44 8.26 7.20
CA GLY A 39 -5.54 8.39 5.74
C GLY A 39 -4.19 8.66 5.07
N ASP A 40 -3.09 8.30 5.74
CA ASP A 40 -1.72 8.53 5.26
C ASP A 40 -1.27 7.55 4.16
N TYR A 41 -2.22 6.89 3.50
CA TYR A 41 -1.99 5.97 2.40
C TYR A 41 -2.59 6.49 1.08
N LYS A 42 -2.06 6.01 -0.03
CA LYS A 42 -2.60 6.23 -1.38
C LYS A 42 -2.63 4.90 -2.10
N ALA A 43 -3.83 4.41 -2.41
CA ALA A 43 -4.02 3.25 -3.26
C ALA A 43 -4.41 3.71 -4.68
N ARG A 44 -3.77 3.15 -5.71
CA ARG A 44 -4.08 3.40 -7.12
C ARG A 44 -4.13 2.09 -7.87
N HIS A 45 -5.24 1.81 -8.54
CA HIS A 45 -5.34 0.67 -9.43
C HIS A 45 -4.92 1.06 -10.85
N LYS A 46 -3.94 0.36 -11.43
CA LYS A 46 -3.46 0.59 -12.79
C LYS A 46 -2.92 -0.71 -13.38
N ASP A 47 -3.23 -1.02 -14.64
CA ASP A 47 -2.71 -2.20 -15.36
C ASP A 47 -2.89 -3.53 -14.58
N ASN A 48 -4.09 -3.75 -14.01
CA ASN A 48 -4.44 -4.89 -13.13
C ASN A 48 -3.50 -5.05 -11.92
N ARG A 49 -2.96 -3.93 -11.45
CA ARG A 49 -2.05 -3.87 -10.31
C ARG A 49 -2.50 -2.77 -9.37
N TRP A 50 -2.44 -3.07 -8.08
CA TRP A 50 -2.66 -2.10 -7.03
C TRP A 50 -1.33 -1.51 -6.61
N MET A 51 -1.14 -0.21 -6.85
CA MET A 51 -0.03 0.56 -6.34
C MET A 51 -0.45 1.21 -5.02
N ILE A 52 0.13 0.75 -3.93
CA ILE A 52 -0.14 1.25 -2.58
C ILE A 52 1.09 2.01 -2.10
N GLN A 53 0.88 3.27 -1.76
CA GLN A 53 1.89 4.11 -1.14
C GLN A 53 1.45 4.42 0.28
N ALA A 54 2.13 3.85 1.26
CA ALA A 54 1.80 3.98 2.68
C ALA A 54 3.06 4.34 3.49
N PRO A 55 2.92 4.77 4.76
CA PRO A 55 4.06 5.09 5.63
C PRO A 55 5.00 3.90 5.85
N ARG A 56 4.45 2.68 5.82
CA ARG A 56 5.17 1.41 5.82
C ARG A 56 4.60 0.49 4.74
N PRO A 57 5.39 -0.46 4.21
CA PRO A 57 4.84 -1.51 3.36
C PRO A 57 3.85 -2.38 4.14
N LEU A 58 2.90 -2.99 3.42
CA LEU A 58 2.07 -4.06 3.97
C LEU A 58 2.92 -5.32 4.16
N THR A 59 2.68 -6.04 5.24
CA THR A 59 3.25 -7.37 5.47
C THR A 59 2.51 -8.42 4.65
N ASP A 60 3.15 -9.55 4.39
CA ASP A 60 2.53 -10.67 3.67
C ASP A 60 1.23 -11.13 4.35
N ASP A 61 1.18 -11.23 5.69
CA ASP A 61 -0.06 -11.53 6.43
C ASP A 61 -1.21 -10.54 6.16
N GLU A 62 -0.92 -9.24 6.07
CA GLU A 62 -1.93 -8.21 5.78
C GLU A 62 -2.44 -8.35 4.35
N ILE A 63 -1.52 -8.62 3.42
CA ILE A 63 -1.83 -8.85 2.01
C ILE A 63 -2.67 -10.14 1.86
N GLU A 64 -2.30 -11.22 2.53
CA GLU A 64 -3.03 -12.50 2.54
C GLU A 64 -4.43 -12.36 3.10
N SER A 65 -4.64 -11.51 4.12
CA SER A 65 -5.97 -11.24 4.68
C SER A 65 -6.94 -10.62 3.65
N ILE A 66 -6.45 -10.00 2.58
CA ILE A 66 -7.28 -9.50 1.47
C ILE A 66 -7.69 -10.65 0.55
N TYR A 67 -6.79 -11.63 0.32
CA TYR A 67 -7.00 -12.76 -0.59
C TYR A 67 -7.81 -13.91 0.02
N GLN A 68 -7.71 -14.12 1.33
CA GLN A 68 -8.19 -15.37 1.95
C GLN A 68 -9.72 -15.50 1.98
N ASP A 69 -10.46 -14.40 1.84
CA ASP A 69 -11.92 -14.40 1.99
C ASP A 69 -12.69 -14.48 0.67
N SER A 70 -12.03 -14.29 -0.48
CA SER A 70 -12.64 -14.56 -1.78
C SER A 70 -12.78 -16.06 -2.08
N SER A 71 -12.28 -16.93 -1.19
CA SER A 71 -12.38 -18.39 -1.28
C SER A 71 -13.41 -19.04 -0.33
N SER A 72 -14.21 -18.27 0.41
CA SER A 72 -15.31 -18.86 1.20
C SER A 72 -16.56 -19.01 0.33
N ILE A 73 -16.65 -20.14 -0.38
CA ILE A 73 -17.88 -20.71 -0.96
C ILE A 73 -18.71 -21.38 0.13
#